data_AF-A0A938I3V1-F1
#
_entry.id   AF-A0A938I3V1-F1
#
_cell.length_a   1.000
_cell.length_b   1.000
_cell.length_c   1.000
_cell.angle_alpha   90.00
_cell.angle_beta   90.00
_cell.angle_gamma   90.00
#
_symmetry.space_group_name_H-M   'P 1'
#
loop_
_entity.id
_entity.type
_entity.pdbx_description
1 polymer ?
#
loop_
_entity_poly.entity_id
_entity_poly.type
_entity_poly.pdbx_seq_one_letter_code
_entity_poly.pdbx_strand_id
1 'polypeptide(L)'
;MKRIFLTLARFTLAAWIGAAALFVVTSIAEQRSPAFGSDVKNVLAALRFPSYYAFGFVLVGLGLVSGMIGIDRSHDGRRWWALVGSLVLVLLLMSIDYFTIYSPLYAIVTDPSGVRDARFLQLHRWSEQINTVDFTLCVIAAITVCWPEKRLPNP
;
A
#
# COMPACT_ATOMS: atom_id res chain seq x y z
N MET A 1 4.45 -2.81 -27.32
CA MET A 1 4.68 -3.46 -26.01
C MET A 1 4.69 -2.47 -24.84
N LYS A 2 5.54 -1.43 -24.81
CA LYS A 2 5.59 -0.43 -23.71
C LYS A 2 4.23 0.13 -23.25
N ARG A 3 3.32 0.42 -24.19
CA ARG A 3 1.95 0.90 -23.89
C ARG A 3 1.10 -0.06 -23.06
N ILE A 4 1.24 -1.38 -23.27
CA ILE A 4 0.50 -2.40 -22.51
C ILE A 4 1.01 -2.40 -21.07
N PHE A 5 2.33 -2.40 -20.88
CA PHE A 5 2.94 -2.34 -19.55
C PHE A 5 2.61 -1.04 -18.81
N LEU A 6 2.58 0.11 -19.49
CA LEU A 6 2.10 1.36 -18.87
C LEU A 6 0.63 1.28 -18.46
N THR A 7 -0.22 0.65 -19.28
CA THR A 7 -1.63 0.45 -18.94
C THR A 7 -1.78 -0.45 -17.73
N LEU A 8 -1.02 -1.54 -17.68
CA LEU A 8 -0.99 -2.46 -16.55
C LEU A 8 -0.52 -1.75 -15.27
N ALA A 9 0.57 -0.99 -15.34
CA ALA A 9 1.07 -0.21 -14.19
C ALA A 9 0.04 0.80 -13.67
N ARG A 10 -0.66 1.51 -14.57
CA ARG A 10 -1.72 2.44 -14.19
C ARG A 10 -2.87 1.72 -13.50
N PHE A 11 -3.31 0.60 -14.09
CA PHE A 11 -4.41 -0.18 -13.57
C PHE A 11 -4.10 -0.75 -12.19
N THR A 12 -2.94 -1.38 -12.00
CA THR A 12 -2.60 -2.02 -10.71
C THR A 12 -2.38 -0.99 -9.61
N LEU A 13 -1.75 0.16 -9.90
CA LEU A 13 -1.59 1.23 -8.92
C LEU A 13 -2.93 1.87 -8.54
N ALA A 14 -3.79 2.15 -9.51
CA ALA A 14 -5.13 2.67 -9.23
C ALA A 14 -5.98 1.67 -8.41
N ALA A 15 -5.91 0.39 -8.77
CA ALA A 15 -6.59 -0.67 -8.03
C ALA A 15 -6.08 -0.80 -6.59
N TRP A 16 -4.77 -0.72 -6.37
CA TRP A 16 -4.20 -0.76 -5.02
C TRP A 16 -4.62 0.44 -4.17
N ILE A 17 -4.51 1.66 -4.72
CA ILE A 17 -4.92 2.89 -4.02
C ILE A 17 -6.41 2.80 -3.63
N GLY A 18 -7.27 2.36 -4.55
CA GLY A 18 -8.69 2.16 -4.27
C GLY A 18 -8.94 1.10 -3.19
N ALA A 19 -8.25 -0.04 -3.25
CA ALA A 19 -8.36 -1.09 -2.24
C ALA A 19 -7.87 -0.64 -0.86
N ALA A 20 -6.77 0.12 -0.80
CA ALA A 20 -6.23 0.64 0.45
C ALA A 20 -7.18 1.67 1.10
N ALA A 21 -7.75 2.58 0.30
CA ALA A 21 -8.75 3.52 0.79
C ALA A 21 -10.01 2.79 1.30
N LEU A 22 -10.49 1.79 0.57
CA LEU A 22 -11.64 0.98 0.98
C LEU A 22 -11.36 0.22 2.29
N PHE A 23 -10.17 -0.35 2.43
CA PHE A 23 -9.73 -1.02 3.65
C PHE A 23 -9.76 -0.08 4.86
N VAL A 24 -9.27 1.15 4.72
CA VAL A 24 -9.28 2.15 5.81
C VAL A 24 -10.72 2.55 6.16
N VAL A 25 -11.54 2.88 5.17
CA VAL A 25 -12.94 3.31 5.41
C VAL A 25 -13.75 2.21 6.10
N THR A 26 -13.65 0.97 5.61
CA THR A 26 -14.35 -0.18 6.20
C THR A 26 -13.85 -0.49 7.62
N SER A 27 -12.54 -0.44 7.84
CA SER A 27 -11.95 -0.65 9.17
C SER A 27 -12.42 0.42 10.16
N ILE A 28 -12.44 1.70 9.78
CA ILE A 28 -12.95 2.78 10.63
C ILE A 28 -14.44 2.59 10.96
N ALA A 29 -15.25 2.26 9.95
CA ALA A 29 -16.69 2.04 10.14
C ALA A 29 -16.97 0.92 11.15
N GLU A 30 -16.21 -0.17 11.10
CA GLU A 30 -16.34 -1.28 12.05
C GLU A 30 -15.87 -0.93 13.44
N GLN A 31 -14.72 -0.28 13.58
CA GLN A 31 -14.21 0.12 14.90
C GLN A 31 -15.18 1.08 15.61
N ARG A 32 -15.87 1.93 14.84
CA ARG A 32 -16.89 2.86 15.36
C ARG A 32 -18.28 2.24 15.54
N SER A 33 -18.53 1.06 14.99
CA SER A 33 -19.83 0.41 15.10
C SER A 33 -20.09 -0.03 16.55
N PRO A 34 -21.26 0.33 17.13
CA PRO A 34 -21.68 -0.18 18.43
C PRO A 34 -22.17 -1.64 18.34
N ALA A 35 -22.44 -2.15 17.15
CA ALA A 35 -22.94 -3.52 16.95
C ALA A 35 -21.87 -4.60 17.16
N PHE A 36 -20.59 -4.22 17.20
CA PHE A 36 -19.48 -5.16 17.38
C PHE A 36 -18.79 -4.95 18.74
N GLY A 37 -18.68 -6.04 19.50
CA GLY A 37 -17.83 -6.09 20.69
C GLY A 37 -16.33 -5.98 20.34
N SER A 38 -15.50 -5.73 21.36
CA SER A 38 -14.03 -5.67 21.22
C SER A 38 -13.46 -6.91 20.54
N ASP A 39 -14.00 -8.07 20.86
CA ASP A 39 -13.47 -9.37 20.43
C ASP A 39 -13.75 -9.60 18.95
N VAL A 40 -14.96 -9.25 18.50
CA VAL A 40 -15.32 -9.29 17.08
C VAL A 40 -14.46 -8.34 16.26
N LYS A 41 -14.22 -7.12 16.78
CA LYS A 41 -13.33 -6.12 16.13
C LYS A 41 -11.91 -6.64 15.98
N ASN A 42 -11.39 -7.37 16.97
CA ASN A 42 -10.07 -8.00 16.93
C ASN A 42 -9.98 -9.09 15.86
N VAL A 43 -10.97 -9.98 15.81
CA VAL A 43 -11.03 -11.05 14.80
C VAL A 43 -11.16 -10.49 13.39
N LEU A 44 -12.00 -9.47 13.19
CA LEU A 44 -12.16 -8.81 11.89
C LEU A 44 -10.85 -8.17 11.43
N ALA A 45 -10.11 -7.52 12.34
CA ALA A 45 -8.80 -6.98 12.04
C ALA A 45 -7.83 -8.12 11.61
N ALA A 46 -7.70 -9.15 12.44
CA ALA A 46 -6.83 -10.31 12.22
C ALA A 46 -7.10 -11.01 10.86
N LEU A 47 -8.35 -11.09 10.42
CA LEU A 47 -8.72 -11.71 9.15
C LEU A 47 -8.32 -10.87 7.92
N ARG A 48 -8.35 -9.54 8.02
CA ARG A 48 -8.22 -8.66 6.85
C ARG A 48 -6.79 -8.27 6.55
N PHE A 49 -5.98 -8.06 7.56
CA PHE A 49 -4.59 -7.62 7.38
C PHE A 49 -3.79 -8.55 6.45
N PRO A 50 -3.86 -9.89 6.56
CA PRO A 50 -3.17 -10.78 5.62
C PRO A 50 -3.56 -10.53 4.15
N SER A 51 -4.87 -10.40 3.88
CA SER A 51 -5.36 -10.12 2.53
C SER A 51 -4.96 -8.73 2.04
N TYR A 52 -4.94 -7.73 2.92
CA TYR A 52 -4.48 -6.37 2.61
C TYR A 52 -3.01 -6.37 2.16
N TYR A 53 -2.11 -7.00 2.92
CA TYR A 53 -0.69 -7.08 2.54
C TYR A 53 -0.51 -7.90 1.27
N ALA A 54 -1.15 -9.07 1.15
CA ALA A 54 -1.03 -9.90 -0.04
C ALA A 54 -1.45 -9.14 -1.31
N PHE A 55 -2.59 -8.44 -1.24
CA PHE A 55 -3.10 -7.65 -2.37
C PHE A 55 -2.16 -6.48 -2.70
N GLY A 56 -1.64 -5.78 -1.69
CA GLY A 56 -0.69 -4.69 -1.89
C GLY A 56 0.63 -5.14 -2.50
N PHE A 57 1.24 -6.19 -1.97
CA PHE A 57 2.48 -6.74 -2.53
C PHE A 57 2.32 -7.14 -4.00
N VAL A 58 1.22 -7.82 -4.33
CA VAL A 58 0.95 -8.25 -5.71
C VAL A 58 0.75 -7.04 -6.62
N LEU A 59 -0.14 -6.12 -6.29
CA LEU A 59 -0.46 -5.00 -7.18
C LEU A 59 0.66 -3.97 -7.30
N VAL A 60 1.33 -3.64 -6.20
CA VAL A 60 2.49 -2.75 -6.19
C VAL A 60 3.66 -3.39 -6.92
N GLY A 61 3.92 -4.69 -6.69
CA GLY A 61 4.96 -5.45 -7.39
C GLY A 61 4.72 -5.52 -8.91
N LEU A 62 3.50 -5.83 -9.33
CA LEU A 62 3.11 -5.79 -10.75
C LEU A 62 3.22 -4.38 -11.33
N GLY A 63 2.84 -3.35 -10.55
CA GLY A 63 2.99 -1.95 -10.93
C GLY A 63 4.44 -1.55 -11.14
N LEU A 64 5.35 -2.02 -10.28
CA LEU A 64 6.79 -1.79 -10.37
C LEU A 64 7.38 -2.43 -11.62
N VAL A 65 7.17 -3.73 -11.82
CA VAL A 65 7.71 -4.46 -12.98
C VAL A 65 7.17 -3.88 -14.28
N SER A 66 5.86 -3.63 -14.34
CA SER A 66 5.23 -3.06 -15.53
C SER A 66 5.69 -1.62 -15.78
N GLY A 67 5.88 -0.82 -14.72
CA GLY A 67 6.41 0.53 -14.80
C GLY A 67 7.84 0.57 -15.33
N MET A 68 8.71 -0.31 -14.83
CA MET A 68 10.11 -0.42 -15.26
C MET A 68 10.24 -0.75 -16.76
N ILE A 69 9.36 -1.62 -17.28
CA ILE A 69 9.34 -2.01 -18.70
C ILE A 69 8.64 -0.95 -19.56
N GLY A 70 7.59 -0.33 -19.02
CA GLY A 70 6.73 0.61 -19.73
C GLY A 70 7.37 1.99 -19.97
N ILE A 71 8.17 2.48 -19.02
CA ILE A 71 8.84 3.79 -19.11
C ILE A 71 10.22 3.63 -19.71
N ASP A 72 10.51 4.41 -20.75
CA ASP A 72 11.85 4.47 -21.32
C ASP A 72 12.81 5.29 -20.46
N ARG A 73 13.68 4.61 -19.70
CA ARG A 73 14.67 5.25 -18.84
C ARG A 73 15.62 6.18 -19.58
N SER A 74 15.94 5.89 -20.85
CA SER A 74 16.89 6.69 -21.63
C SER A 74 16.33 8.06 -22.01
N HIS A 75 15.01 8.15 -22.20
CA HIS A 75 14.32 9.37 -22.59
C HIS A 75 13.69 10.10 -21.39
N ASP A 76 13.23 9.37 -20.37
CA ASP A 76 12.48 9.92 -19.23
C ASP A 76 13.00 9.39 -17.88
N GLY A 77 14.31 9.52 -17.67
CA GLY A 77 15.00 8.98 -16.49
C GLY A 77 14.48 9.51 -15.16
N ARG A 78 14.08 10.79 -15.08
CA ARG A 78 13.52 11.38 -13.84
C ARG A 78 12.20 10.71 -13.48
N ARG A 79 11.31 10.53 -14.45
CA ARG A 79 10.02 9.84 -14.26
C ARG A 79 10.24 8.39 -13.88
N TRP A 80 11.19 7.71 -14.53
CA TRP A 80 11.55 6.34 -14.22
C TRP A 80 12.01 6.20 -12.77
N TRP A 81 12.96 7.04 -12.32
CA TRP A 81 13.46 7.03 -10.94
C TRP A 81 12.40 7.40 -9.91
N ALA A 82 11.54 8.38 -10.20
CA ALA A 82 10.43 8.74 -9.32
C ALA A 82 9.47 7.56 -9.14
N LEU A 83 9.09 6.88 -10.22
CA LEU A 83 8.21 5.71 -10.15
C LEU A 83 8.87 4.55 -9.41
N VAL A 84 10.05 4.12 -9.88
CA VAL A 84 10.75 2.94 -9.34
C VAL A 84 11.16 3.18 -7.89
N GLY A 85 11.74 4.33 -7.60
CA GLY A 85 12.15 4.69 -6.23
C GLY A 85 10.96 4.69 -5.27
N SER A 86 9.83 5.27 -5.67
CA SER A 86 8.61 5.28 -4.84
C SER A 86 8.09 3.86 -4.58
N LEU A 87 7.97 3.03 -5.63
CA LEU A 87 7.40 1.69 -5.49
C LEU A 87 8.33 0.70 -4.79
N VAL A 88 9.65 0.82 -4.97
CA VAL A 88 10.62 0.05 -4.19
C VAL A 88 10.54 0.44 -2.72
N LEU A 89 10.47 1.74 -2.41
CA LEU A 89 10.35 2.21 -1.04
C LEU A 89 9.05 1.71 -0.40
N VAL A 90 7.91 1.74 -1.11
CA VAL A 90 6.64 1.17 -0.64
C VAL A 90 6.79 -0.32 -0.32
N LEU A 91 7.38 -1.12 -1.21
CA LEU A 91 7.54 -2.56 -0.97
C LEU A 91 8.44 -2.84 0.24
N LEU A 92 9.47 -2.03 0.46
CA LEU A 92 10.33 -2.12 1.63
C LEU A 92 9.59 -1.74 2.91
N LEU A 93 8.84 -0.63 2.89
CA LEU A 93 8.04 -0.18 4.03
C LEU A 93 6.94 -1.18 4.37
N MET A 94 6.20 -1.70 3.39
CA MET A 94 5.23 -2.78 3.59
C MET A 94 5.87 -4.04 4.20
N SER A 95 7.09 -4.38 3.78
CA SER A 95 7.82 -5.53 4.34
C SER A 95 8.20 -5.28 5.79
N ILE A 96 8.74 -4.09 6.09
CA ILE A 96 9.09 -3.69 7.45
C ILE A 96 7.84 -3.69 8.34
N ASP A 97 6.75 -3.05 7.90
CA ASP A 97 5.48 -3.02 8.63
C ASP A 97 4.96 -4.43 8.90
N TYR A 98 4.95 -5.30 7.89
CA TYR A 98 4.49 -6.69 8.05
C TYR A 98 5.28 -7.46 9.12
N PHE A 99 6.61 -7.46 9.02
CA PHE A 99 7.46 -8.28 9.89
C PHE A 99 7.67 -7.67 11.27
N THR A 100 7.73 -6.34 11.38
CA THR A 100 8.17 -5.66 12.62
C THR A 100 7.03 -5.03 13.40
N ILE A 101 5.89 -4.73 12.77
CA ILE A 101 4.79 -4.02 13.40
C ILE A 101 3.52 -4.86 13.42
N TYR A 102 3.06 -5.34 12.26
CA TYR A 102 1.86 -6.17 12.15
C TYR A 102 2.00 -7.49 12.89
N SER A 103 3.09 -8.25 12.67
CA SER A 103 3.30 -9.53 13.35
C SER A 103 3.20 -9.43 14.89
N PRO A 104 3.88 -8.50 15.58
CA PRO A 104 3.70 -8.32 17.02
C PRO A 104 2.33 -7.75 17.40
N LEU A 105 1.73 -6.88 16.58
CA LEU A 105 0.35 -6.41 16.80
C LEU A 105 -0.65 -7.56 16.78
N TYR A 106 -0.53 -8.44 15.79
CA TYR A 106 -1.36 -9.62 15.64
C TYR A 106 -1.27 -10.50 16.88
N ALA A 107 -0.04 -10.78 17.34
CA ALA A 107 0.18 -11.57 18.55
C ALA A 107 -0.52 -10.98 19.78
N ILE A 108 -0.45 -9.65 19.98
CA ILE A 108 -1.12 -8.94 21.08
C ILE A 108 -2.66 -8.99 20.92
N VAL A 109 -3.17 -8.79 19.72
CA VAL A 109 -4.61 -8.77 19.44
C VAL A 109 -5.25 -10.15 19.60
N THR A 110 -4.48 -11.22 19.35
CA THR A 110 -4.92 -12.61 19.53
C THR A 110 -4.63 -13.17 20.92
N ASP A 111 -3.94 -12.43 21.79
CA ASP A 111 -3.64 -12.89 23.15
C ASP A 111 -4.94 -12.91 23.98
N PRO A 112 -5.35 -14.09 24.51
CA PRO A 112 -6.52 -14.22 25.36
C PRO A 112 -6.45 -13.40 26.66
N SER A 113 -5.26 -12.90 27.06
CA SER A 113 -5.12 -12.01 28.22
C SER A 113 -5.77 -10.64 28.03
N GLY A 114 -5.98 -10.18 26.79
CA GLY A 114 -6.74 -8.98 26.45
C GLY A 114 -6.10 -7.64 26.84
N VAL A 115 -4.86 -7.62 27.37
CA VAL A 115 -4.22 -6.40 27.84
C VAL A 115 -3.63 -5.62 26.66
N ARG A 116 -4.35 -4.59 26.21
CA ARG A 116 -3.82 -3.59 25.28
C ARG A 116 -3.00 -2.57 26.04
N ASP A 117 -1.71 -2.83 26.15
CA ASP A 117 -0.75 -1.99 26.86
C ASP A 117 -0.26 -0.80 26.00
N ALA A 118 0.64 0.02 26.57
CA ALA A 118 1.24 1.15 25.87
C ALA A 118 1.97 0.74 24.57
N ARG A 119 2.44 -0.51 24.49
CA ARG A 119 3.13 -1.06 23.31
C ARG A 119 2.15 -1.30 22.17
N PHE A 120 0.93 -1.77 22.44
CA PHE A 120 -0.13 -1.85 21.42
C PHE A 120 -0.39 -0.49 20.77
N LEU A 121 -0.59 0.56 21.57
CA LEU A 121 -0.84 1.92 21.08
C LEU A 121 0.35 2.51 20.31
N GLN A 122 1.58 2.14 20.70
CA GLN A 122 2.77 2.55 19.97
C GLN A 122 2.81 1.87 18.60
N LEU A 123 2.72 0.54 18.54
CA LEU A 123 2.75 -0.21 17.29
C LEU A 123 1.62 0.21 16.34
N HIS A 124 0.41 0.44 16.86
CA HIS A 124 -0.71 0.89 16.06
C HIS A 124 -0.44 2.24 15.39
N ARG A 125 0.09 3.22 16.13
CA ARG A 125 0.47 4.53 15.57
C ARG A 125 1.59 4.43 14.54
N TRP A 126 2.56 3.55 14.76
CA TRP A 126 3.64 3.31 13.79
C TRP A 126 3.10 2.72 12.50
N SER A 127 2.20 1.73 12.60
CA SER A 127 1.55 1.14 11.41
C SER A 127 0.72 2.18 10.65
N GLU A 128 -0.02 3.05 11.35
CA GLU A 128 -0.79 4.13 10.72
C GLU A 128 0.11 5.11 9.96
N GLN A 129 1.25 5.50 10.54
CA GLN A 129 2.21 6.38 9.89
C GLN A 129 2.84 5.74 8.66
N ILE A 130 3.28 4.47 8.75
CA ILE A 130 3.86 3.77 7.60
C ILE A 130 2.84 3.61 6.48
N ASN A 131 1.62 3.17 6.79
CA ASN A 131 0.55 3.05 5.78
C ASN A 131 0.22 4.39 5.12
N THR A 132 0.29 5.50 5.86
CA THR A 132 0.08 6.85 5.30
C THR A 132 1.19 7.22 4.32
N VAL A 133 2.45 6.94 4.66
CA VAL A 133 3.60 7.16 3.77
C VAL A 133 3.50 6.28 2.54
N ASP A 134 3.18 5.00 2.70
CA ASP A 134 3.01 4.04 1.61
C ASP A 134 1.93 4.46 0.63
N PHE A 135 0.77 4.86 1.16
CA PHE A 135 -0.34 5.36 0.35
C PHE A 135 0.07 6.61 -0.45
N THR A 136 0.76 7.55 0.21
CA THR A 136 1.23 8.79 -0.42
C THR A 136 2.22 8.50 -1.55
N LEU A 137 3.18 7.60 -1.33
CA LEU A 137 4.14 7.16 -2.35
C LEU A 137 3.46 6.45 -3.52
N CYS A 138 2.43 5.63 -3.25
CA CYS A 138 1.63 5.00 -4.30
C CYS A 138 0.89 6.04 -5.15
N VAL A 139 0.33 7.10 -4.54
CA VAL A 139 -0.31 8.21 -5.26
C VAL A 139 0.71 8.95 -6.12
N ILE A 140 1.90 9.25 -5.60
CA ILE A 140 2.98 9.89 -6.37
C ILE A 140 3.37 9.01 -7.57
N ALA A 141 3.53 7.71 -7.36
CA ALA A 141 3.81 6.73 -8.41
C ALA A 141 2.70 6.68 -9.47
N ALA A 142 1.43 6.67 -9.05
CA ALA A 142 0.28 6.67 -9.94
C ALA A 142 0.24 7.95 -10.80
N ILE A 143 0.42 9.12 -10.20
CA ILE A 143 0.53 10.39 -10.91
C ILE A 143 1.70 10.35 -11.91
N THR A 144 2.85 9.83 -11.48
CA THR A 144 4.05 9.72 -12.31
C THR A 144 3.79 8.85 -13.55
N VAL A 145 3.15 7.69 -13.41
CA VAL A 145 2.84 6.81 -14.56
C VAL A 145 1.67 7.32 -15.42
N CYS A 146 0.78 8.14 -14.86
CA CYS A 146 -0.31 8.80 -15.58
C CYS A 146 0.11 10.12 -16.24
N TRP A 147 1.28 10.68 -15.88
CA TRP A 147 1.72 11.97 -16.41
C TRP A 147 1.84 11.93 -17.95
N PRO A 148 1.34 12.95 -18.67
CA PRO A 148 1.45 13.00 -20.12
C PRO A 148 2.91 13.03 -20.55
N GLU A 149 3.26 12.25 -21.58
CA GLU A 149 4.56 12.34 -22.22
C GLU A 149 4.73 13.72 -22.84
N LYS A 150 5.93 14.32 -22.73
CA LYS A 150 6.28 15.51 -23.50
C LYS A 150 6.22 15.13 -24.98
N ARG A 151 5.20 15.61 -25.71
CA ARG A 151 5.22 15.58 -27.17
C ARG A 151 6.35 16.50 -27.60
N LEU A 152 7.43 15.94 -28.13
CA LEU A 152 8.35 16.73 -28.95
C LEU A 152 7.58 17.15 -30.22
N PRO A 153 7.79 18.38 -30.71
CA PRO A 153 7.26 18.75 -32.02
C PRO A 153 7.78 17.73 -33.05
N ASN A 154 6.87 17.19 -33.87
CA ASN A 154 7.28 16.38 -35.00
C ASN A 154 8.20 17.23 -35.90
N PRO A 155 9.35 16.69 -36.38
CA PRO A 155 10.17 17.36 -37.37
C PRO A 155 9.40 17.56 -38.69
#